data_AF-A0A820MFG6-F1
#
_entry.id   AF-A0A820MFG6-F1
#
_cell.length_a   1.000
_cell.length_b   1.000
_cell.length_c   1.000
_cell.angle_alpha   90.00
_cell.angle_beta   90.00
_cell.angle_gamma   90.00
#
_symmetry.space_group_name_H-M   'P 1'
#
loop_
_entity.id
_entity.type
_entity.pdbx_description
1 polymer ?
#
loop_
_entity_poly.entity_id
_entity_poly.type
_entity_poly.pdbx_seq_one_letter_code
_entity_poly.pdbx_strand_id
1 'polypeptide(L)'
;IRTFRQPPQPVLAVMNTICIMFHRKPEWSEAKILMTKDDFFDDLIFYDKDNVSDEVFDMLTKIVSFDTFRPSFVKTASKAASSLCAWILAVYEYAKVARAQKTLREQVKAYEELYNKRQQILGEKRLYAEKLKDELAEYIRKRRAHFNDLQSKQ
;
A
#
# COMPACT_ATOMS: atom_id res chain seq x y z
N ILE A 1 -2.45 -8.02 -34.08
CA ILE A 1 -2.39 -6.60 -33.63
C ILE A 1 -1.44 -5.78 -34.49
N ARG A 2 -0.18 -6.22 -34.69
CA ARG A 2 0.82 -5.46 -35.46
C ARG A 2 0.47 -5.19 -36.94
N THR A 3 -0.44 -5.97 -37.52
CA THR A 3 -0.84 -5.88 -38.94
C THR A 3 -2.01 -4.94 -39.23
N PHE A 4 -2.68 -4.38 -38.22
CA PHE A 4 -3.82 -3.49 -38.45
C PHE A 4 -3.36 -2.17 -39.10
N ARG A 5 -4.02 -1.77 -40.20
CA ARG A 5 -3.89 -0.42 -40.77
C ARG A 5 -4.68 0.60 -39.93
N GLN A 6 -5.91 0.24 -39.56
CA GLN A 6 -6.76 0.97 -38.63
C GLN A 6 -7.32 -0.01 -37.59
N PRO A 7 -6.96 0.12 -36.31
CA PRO A 7 -7.42 -0.81 -35.28
C PRO A 7 -8.89 -0.57 -34.92
N PRO A 8 -9.66 -1.64 -34.60
CA PRO A 8 -10.98 -1.49 -33.99
C PRO A 8 -10.92 -0.68 -32.68
N GLN A 9 -11.99 0.05 -32.34
CA GLN A 9 -12.06 0.86 -31.12
C GLN A 9 -11.63 0.14 -29.83
N PRO A 10 -12.04 -1.13 -29.57
CA PRO A 10 -11.61 -1.85 -28.36
C PRO A 10 -10.09 -2.10 -28.32
N VAL A 11 -9.47 -2.32 -29.48
CA VAL A 11 -8.02 -2.52 -29.58
C VAL A 11 -7.29 -1.19 -29.40
N LEU A 12 -7.80 -0.12 -29.99
CA LEU A 12 -7.24 1.23 -29.84
C LEU A 12 -7.25 1.68 -28.38
N ALA A 13 -8.34 1.44 -27.66
CA ALA A 13 -8.45 1.76 -26.23
C ALA A 13 -7.34 1.08 -25.42
N VAL A 14 -7.17 -0.24 -25.55
CA VAL A 14 -6.11 -1.00 -24.86
C VAL A 14 -4.72 -0.46 -25.18
N MET A 15 -4.47 -0.18 -26.45
CA MET A 15 -3.16 0.29 -26.90
C MET A 15 -2.86 1.71 -26.44
N ASN A 16 -3.84 2.60 -26.43
CA ASN A 16 -3.70 3.94 -25.90
C ASN A 16 -3.44 3.91 -24.39
N THR A 17 -4.09 3.02 -23.65
CA THR A 17 -3.82 2.82 -22.22
C THR A 17 -2.37 2.42 -21.97
N ILE A 18 -1.83 1.46 -22.74
CA ILE A 18 -0.42 1.05 -22.65
C ILE A 18 0.50 2.24 -22.97
N CYS A 19 0.21 3.02 -24.01
CA CYS A 19 1.01 4.21 -24.31
C CYS A 19 1.10 5.15 -23.10
N ILE A 20 -0.03 5.43 -22.43
CA ILE A 20 -0.05 6.30 -21.26
C ILE A 20 0.74 5.68 -20.10
N MET A 21 0.61 4.36 -19.86
CA MET A 21 1.38 3.66 -18.82
C MET A 21 2.89 3.73 -19.04
N PHE A 22 3.34 3.82 -20.29
CA PHE A 22 4.75 4.00 -20.68
C PHE A 22 5.11 5.46 -21.01
N HIS A 23 4.30 6.43 -20.55
CA HIS A 23 4.53 7.87 -20.73
C HIS A 23 4.68 8.32 -22.20
N ARG A 24 3.93 7.68 -23.10
CA ARG A 24 3.82 8.02 -24.52
C ARG A 24 2.47 8.64 -24.83
N LYS A 25 2.39 9.33 -25.97
CA LYS A 25 1.13 9.88 -26.46
C LYS A 25 0.14 8.75 -26.79
N PRO A 26 -1.15 8.89 -26.46
CA PRO A 26 -2.19 7.89 -26.74
C PRO A 26 -2.61 7.91 -28.22
N GLU A 27 -1.66 7.65 -29.10
CA GLU A 27 -1.84 7.60 -30.54
C GLU A 27 -1.49 6.21 -31.09
N TRP A 28 -2.18 5.79 -32.15
CA TRP A 28 -1.95 4.49 -32.78
C TRP A 28 -0.53 4.37 -33.37
N SER A 29 0.02 5.47 -33.88
CA SER A 29 1.40 5.57 -34.37
C SER A 29 2.40 5.18 -33.28
N GLU A 30 2.30 5.82 -32.11
CA GLU A 30 3.15 5.54 -30.94
C GLU A 30 2.94 4.13 -30.40
N ALA A 31 1.69 3.67 -30.33
CA ALA A 31 1.36 2.32 -29.92
C ALA A 31 2.02 1.26 -30.83
N LYS A 32 2.02 1.51 -32.15
CA LYS A 32 2.64 0.61 -33.12
C LYS A 32 4.16 0.60 -32.97
N ILE A 33 4.79 1.74 -32.73
CA ILE A 33 6.23 1.83 -32.45
C ILE A 33 6.55 1.04 -31.19
N LEU A 34 5.82 1.26 -30.10
CA LEU A 34 6.02 0.57 -28.83
C LEU A 34 5.91 -0.95 -28.99
N MET A 35 4.89 -1.45 -29.69
CA MET A 35 4.74 -2.88 -29.95
C MET A 35 5.79 -3.48 -30.86
N THR A 36 6.45 -2.67 -31.71
CA THR A 36 7.43 -3.16 -32.69
C THR A 36 8.83 -3.22 -32.11
N LYS A 37 9.06 -2.61 -30.93
CA LYS A 37 10.29 -2.81 -30.18
C LYS A 37 10.46 -4.27 -29.80
N ASP A 38 11.71 -4.73 -29.87
CA ASP A 38 12.08 -6.10 -29.50
C ASP A 38 11.87 -6.35 -28.01
N ASP A 39 12.17 -5.35 -27.17
CA ASP A 39 12.07 -5.43 -25.70
C ASP A 39 10.65 -5.18 -25.14
N PHE A 40 9.63 -5.03 -25.98
CA PHE A 40 8.29 -4.68 -25.53
C PHE A 40 7.72 -5.64 -24.47
N PHE A 41 8.01 -6.93 -24.60
CA PHE A 41 7.55 -7.91 -23.62
C PHE A 41 8.34 -7.83 -22.32
N ASP A 42 9.64 -7.54 -22.38
CA ASP A 42 10.46 -7.34 -21.20
C ASP A 42 10.02 -6.08 -20.44
N ASP A 43 9.73 -4.99 -21.17
CA ASP A 43 9.13 -3.77 -20.62
C ASP A 43 7.82 -4.05 -19.84
N LEU A 44 6.99 -4.99 -20.32
CA LEU A 44 5.75 -5.40 -19.63
C LEU A 44 6.02 -6.29 -18.41
N ILE A 45 7.02 -7.16 -18.46
CA ILE A 45 7.40 -8.07 -17.37
C ILE A 45 8.03 -7.28 -16.22
N PHE A 46 8.91 -6.34 -16.55
CA PHE A 46 9.67 -5.52 -15.60
C PHE A 46 9.00 -4.18 -15.30
N TYR A 47 7.73 -4.00 -15.70
CA TYR A 47 6.97 -2.79 -15.39
C TYR A 47 6.91 -2.54 -13.87
N ASP A 48 7.23 -1.31 -13.46
CA ASP A 48 7.19 -0.88 -12.07
C ASP A 48 5.74 -0.67 -11.58
N LYS A 49 5.07 -1.78 -11.32
CA LYS A 49 3.71 -1.86 -10.76
C LYS A 49 3.62 -1.32 -9.32
N ASP A 50 4.74 -1.15 -8.63
CA ASP A 50 4.78 -0.66 -7.25
C ASP A 50 4.74 0.89 -7.21
N ASN A 51 5.27 1.56 -8.23
CA ASN A 51 5.32 3.02 -8.34
C ASN A 51 4.45 3.60 -9.47
N VAL A 52 3.23 3.09 -9.66
CA VAL A 52 2.27 3.67 -10.61
C VAL A 52 1.85 5.07 -10.14
N SER A 53 2.08 6.09 -10.96
CA SER A 53 1.71 7.49 -10.64
C SER A 53 0.20 7.66 -10.45
N ASP A 54 -0.19 8.69 -9.70
CA ASP A 54 -1.62 9.00 -9.45
C ASP A 54 -2.37 9.27 -10.74
N GLU A 55 -1.75 9.99 -11.68
CA GLU A 55 -2.32 10.30 -12.99
C GLU A 55 -2.66 9.03 -13.79
N VAL A 56 -1.73 8.07 -13.83
CA VAL A 56 -1.94 6.78 -14.52
C VAL A 56 -2.99 5.96 -13.78
N PHE A 57 -2.97 5.94 -12.44
CA PHE A 57 -3.94 5.19 -11.65
C PHE A 57 -5.38 5.71 -11.80
N ASP A 58 -5.58 7.03 -11.81
CA ASP A 58 -6.89 7.66 -12.00
C ASP A 58 -7.43 7.41 -13.41
N MET A 59 -6.56 7.49 -14.42
CA MET A 59 -6.90 7.13 -15.79
C MET A 59 -7.30 5.65 -15.89
N LEU A 60 -6.52 4.74 -15.29
CA LEU A 60 -6.84 3.32 -15.26
C LEU A 60 -8.17 3.04 -14.55
N THR A 61 -8.44 3.71 -13.42
CA THR A 61 -9.73 3.61 -12.71
C THR A 61 -10.90 3.97 -13.61
N LYS A 62 -10.78 5.05 -14.38
CA LYS A 62 -11.80 5.46 -15.36
C LYS A 62 -11.94 4.44 -16.48
N ILE A 63 -10.85 3.91 -17.01
CA ILE A 63 -10.90 2.95 -18.12
C ILE A 63 -11.50 1.61 -17.69
N VAL A 64 -11.10 1.10 -16.52
CA VAL A 64 -11.54 -0.19 -15.99
C VAL A 64 -13.01 -0.17 -15.55
N SER A 65 -13.59 1.00 -15.27
CA SER A 65 -15.02 1.11 -14.96
C SER A 65 -15.94 0.89 -16.17
N PHE A 66 -15.42 1.07 -17.40
CA PHE A 66 -16.20 0.79 -18.61
C PHE A 66 -16.25 -0.72 -18.91
N ASP A 67 -17.45 -1.24 -19.15
CA ASP A 67 -17.65 -2.66 -19.53
C ASP A 67 -17.07 -3.00 -20.91
N THR A 68 -16.81 -2.00 -21.73
CA THR A 68 -16.10 -2.15 -23.01
C THR A 68 -14.61 -2.49 -22.80
N PHE A 69 -14.06 -2.25 -21.61
CA PHE A 69 -12.69 -2.60 -21.24
C PHE A 69 -12.64 -3.90 -20.45
N ARG A 70 -13.14 -4.98 -21.07
CA ARG A 70 -13.10 -6.34 -20.54
C ARG A 70 -12.39 -7.27 -21.53
N PRO A 71 -11.56 -8.22 -21.06
CA PRO A 71 -10.87 -9.16 -21.93
C PRO A 71 -11.84 -9.94 -22.84
N SER A 72 -13.03 -10.30 -22.34
CA SER A 72 -14.10 -10.96 -23.09
C SER A 72 -14.59 -10.11 -24.27
N PHE A 73 -14.83 -8.82 -24.06
CA PHE A 73 -15.26 -7.89 -25.10
C PHE A 73 -14.14 -7.66 -26.12
N VAL A 74 -12.92 -7.39 -25.67
CA VAL A 74 -11.76 -7.15 -26.54
C VAL A 74 -11.38 -8.39 -27.36
N LYS A 75 -11.61 -9.60 -26.83
CA LYS A 75 -11.34 -10.87 -27.52
C LYS A 75 -12.11 -11.00 -28.83
N THR A 76 -13.30 -10.39 -28.93
CA THR A 76 -14.08 -10.37 -30.18
C THR A 76 -13.32 -9.67 -31.31
N ALA A 77 -12.51 -8.65 -30.98
CA ALA A 77 -11.69 -7.93 -31.94
C ALA A 77 -10.28 -8.53 -32.11
N SER A 78 -9.64 -8.94 -31.01
CA SER A 78 -8.28 -9.51 -31.05
C SER A 78 -7.94 -10.31 -29.79
N LYS A 79 -7.55 -11.58 -29.99
CA LYS A 79 -7.08 -12.47 -28.91
C LYS A 79 -5.84 -11.91 -28.20
N ALA A 80 -4.89 -11.34 -28.94
CA ALA A 80 -3.68 -10.77 -28.34
C ALA A 80 -3.96 -9.43 -27.63
N ALA A 81 -4.97 -8.66 -28.06
CA ALA A 81 -5.35 -7.43 -27.36
C ALA A 81 -6.10 -7.78 -26.06
N SER A 82 -6.81 -8.91 -26.05
CA SER A 82 -7.44 -9.46 -24.85
C SER A 82 -6.42 -9.81 -23.76
N SER A 83 -5.29 -10.43 -24.11
CA SER A 83 -4.22 -10.72 -23.13
C SER A 83 -3.59 -9.45 -22.56
N LEU A 84 -3.38 -8.43 -23.40
CA LEU A 84 -2.90 -7.13 -22.93
C LEU A 84 -3.92 -6.42 -22.04
N CYS A 85 -5.22 -6.48 -22.37
CA CYS A 85 -6.28 -5.97 -21.52
C CYS A 85 -6.29 -6.66 -20.14
N ALA A 86 -6.14 -7.99 -20.10
CA ALA A 86 -6.05 -8.73 -18.85
C ALA A 86 -4.81 -8.34 -18.03
N TRP A 87 -3.66 -8.10 -18.69
CA TRP A 87 -2.45 -7.62 -18.03
C TRP A 87 -2.65 -6.23 -17.40
N ILE A 88 -3.26 -5.27 -18.12
CA ILE A 88 -3.57 -3.94 -17.58
C ILE A 88 -4.48 -4.03 -16.34
N LEU A 89 -5.49 -4.89 -16.39
CA LEU A 89 -6.39 -5.12 -15.25
C LEU A 89 -5.64 -5.69 -14.04
N ALA A 90 -4.71 -6.62 -14.27
CA ALA A 90 -3.88 -7.17 -13.21
C ALA A 90 -2.97 -6.10 -12.58
N VAL A 91 -2.36 -5.23 -13.40
CA VAL A 91 -1.55 -4.11 -12.91
C VAL A 91 -2.40 -3.13 -12.10
N TYR A 92 -3.60 -2.81 -12.57
CA TYR A 92 -4.53 -1.93 -11.85
C TYR A 92 -4.92 -2.48 -10.47
N GLU A 93 -5.35 -3.75 -10.41
CA GLU A 93 -5.75 -4.36 -9.13
C GLU A 93 -4.56 -4.48 -8.17
N TYR A 94 -3.37 -4.81 -8.69
CA TYR A 94 -2.14 -4.79 -7.90
C TYR A 94 -1.87 -3.40 -7.33
N ALA A 95 -1.87 -2.34 -8.17
CA ALA A 95 -1.58 -0.98 -7.74
C ALA A 95 -2.57 -0.50 -6.67
N LYS A 96 -3.86 -0.86 -6.81
CA LYS A 96 -4.90 -0.56 -5.82
C LYS A 96 -4.61 -1.22 -4.47
N VAL A 97 -4.25 -2.50 -4.47
CA VAL A 97 -3.88 -3.23 -3.24
C VAL A 97 -2.58 -2.70 -2.65
N ALA A 98 -1.56 -2.44 -3.46
CA ALA A 98 -0.26 -1.94 -3.04
C ALA A 98 -0.38 -0.56 -2.35
N ARG A 99 -1.21 0.34 -2.89
CA ARG A 99 -1.54 1.63 -2.26
C ARG A 99 -2.19 1.45 -0.89
N ALA A 100 -3.18 0.57 -0.77
CA ALA A 100 -3.81 0.27 0.51
C ALA A 100 -2.82 -0.34 1.52
N GLN A 101 -1.94 -1.24 1.06
CA GLN A 101 -0.89 -1.84 1.90
C GLN A 101 0.13 -0.80 2.37
N LYS A 102 0.53 0.16 1.52
CA LYS A 102 1.45 1.24 1.89
C LYS A 102 0.88 2.07 3.04
N THR A 103 -0.36 2.54 2.90
CA THR A 103 -1.06 3.29 3.95
C THR A 103 -1.16 2.49 5.25
N LEU A 104 -1.48 1.19 5.16
CA LEU A 104 -1.58 0.34 6.33
C LEU A 104 -0.22 0.16 7.03
N ARG A 105 0.87 -0.04 6.28
CA ARG A 105 2.23 -0.15 6.83
C ARG A 105 2.65 1.12 7.56
N GLU A 106 2.34 2.29 7.01
CA GLU A 106 2.61 3.58 7.64
C GLU A 106 1.83 3.74 8.96
N GLN A 107 0.55 3.33 8.97
CA GLN A 107 -0.26 3.32 10.19
C GLN A 107 0.29 2.36 11.25
N VAL A 108 0.63 1.13 10.86
CA VAL A 108 1.22 0.13 11.78
C VAL A 108 2.48 0.68 12.44
N LYS A 109 3.38 1.27 11.66
CA LYS A 109 4.61 1.90 12.17
C LYS A 109 4.29 3.00 13.19
N ALA A 110 3.33 3.87 12.91
CA ALA A 110 2.92 4.92 13.84
C ALA A 110 2.34 4.35 15.15
N TYR A 111 1.55 3.27 15.08
CA TYR A 111 1.02 2.60 16.27
C TYR A 111 2.11 1.89 17.09
N GLU A 112 3.08 1.26 16.45
CA GLU A 112 4.23 0.62 17.12
C GLU A 112 5.07 1.66 17.89
N GLU A 113 5.35 2.82 17.27
CA GLU A 113 6.06 3.91 17.93
C GLU A 113 5.29 4.44 19.16
N LEU A 114 3.97 4.61 19.02
CA LEU A 114 3.11 5.02 20.13
C LEU A 114 3.06 3.97 21.24
N TYR A 115 2.96 2.71 20.88
CA TYR A 115 2.96 1.58 21.82
C TYR A 115 4.26 1.55 22.62
N ASN A 116 5.41 1.68 21.95
CA ASN A 116 6.72 1.68 22.61
C ASN A 116 6.86 2.84 23.61
N LYS A 117 6.42 4.05 23.24
CA LYS A 117 6.40 5.20 24.15
C LYS A 117 5.51 4.95 25.37
N ARG A 118 4.33 4.37 25.18
CA ARG A 118 3.42 4.03 26.28
C ARG A 118 4.01 2.96 27.21
N GLN A 119 4.71 1.97 26.67
CA GLN A 119 5.39 0.94 27.48
C GLN A 119 6.50 1.53 28.34
N GLN A 120 7.28 2.48 27.80
CA GLN A 120 8.30 3.20 28.58
C GLN A 120 7.68 3.95 29.77
N ILE A 121 6.63 4.75 29.53
CA ILE A 121 5.92 5.49 30.58
C ILE A 121 5.34 4.52 31.62
N LEU A 122 4.75 3.41 31.18
CA LEU A 122 4.21 2.41 32.09
C LEU A 122 5.30 1.82 33.00
N GLY A 123 6.49 1.56 32.44
CA GLY A 123 7.67 1.12 33.20
C GLY A 123 8.08 2.12 34.27
N GLU A 124 8.18 3.40 33.91
CA GLU A 124 8.51 4.48 34.85
C GLU A 124 7.47 4.59 35.98
N LYS A 125 6.18 4.55 35.64
CA LYS A 125 5.08 4.62 36.63
C LYS A 125 5.10 3.42 37.57
N ARG A 126 5.39 2.21 37.08
CA ARG A 126 5.54 1.02 37.92
C ARG A 126 6.70 1.16 38.89
N LEU A 127 7.85 1.64 38.42
CA LEU A 127 9.04 1.81 39.23
C LEU A 127 8.84 2.90 40.30
N TYR A 128 8.14 3.98 39.97
CA TYR A 128 7.74 5.01 40.92
C TYR A 128 6.75 4.46 41.98
N ALA A 129 5.73 3.70 41.56
CA ALA A 129 4.77 3.11 42.48
C ALA A 129 5.43 2.13 43.45
N GLU A 130 6.44 1.37 43.01
CA GLU A 130 7.17 0.45 43.88
C GLU A 130 8.00 1.19 44.93
N LYS A 131 8.73 2.24 44.53
CA LYS A 131 9.44 3.12 45.48
C LYS A 131 8.51 3.70 46.55
N LEU A 132 7.33 4.18 46.14
CA LEU A 132 6.36 4.75 47.06
C LEU A 132 5.82 3.70 48.05
N LYS A 133 5.64 2.45 47.62
CA LYS A 133 5.25 1.36 48.52
C LYS A 133 6.34 1.05 49.54
N ASP A 134 7.61 1.00 49.10
CA ASP A 134 8.75 0.75 49.98
C ASP A 134 8.88 1.85 51.04
N GLU A 135 8.79 3.12 50.63
CA GLU A 135 8.79 4.28 51.54
C GLU A 135 7.63 4.22 52.55
N LEU A 136 6.42 3.86 52.09
CA LEU A 136 5.26 3.72 52.96
C LEU A 136 5.44 2.55 53.95
N ALA A 137 6.00 1.43 53.52
CA ALA A 137 6.28 0.27 54.37
C ALA A 137 7.30 0.62 55.47
N GLU A 138 8.36 1.35 55.12
CA GLU A 138 9.31 1.86 56.10
C GLU A 138 8.65 2.81 57.10
N TYR A 139 7.83 3.74 56.62
CA TYR A 139 7.12 4.69 57.47
C TYR A 139 6.20 3.98 58.47
N ILE A 140 5.43 2.99 58.01
CA ILE A 140 4.58 2.16 58.87
C ILE A 140 5.41 1.41 59.92
N ARG A 141 6.55 0.83 59.52
CA ARG A 141 7.47 0.12 60.44
C ARG A 141 8.01 1.04 61.52
N LYS A 142 8.50 2.23 61.16
CA LYS A 142 9.02 3.25 62.09
C LYS A 142 7.93 3.69 63.07
N ARG A 143 6.72 3.99 62.58
CA ARG A 143 5.59 4.42 63.42
C ARG A 143 5.15 3.33 64.38
N ARG A 144 5.14 2.06 63.95
CA ARG A 144 4.81 0.91 64.81
C ARG A 144 5.85 0.71 65.91
N ALA A 145 7.15 0.80 65.59
CA ALA A 145 8.22 0.69 66.58
C ALA A 145 8.11 1.80 67.64
N HIS A 146 7.94 3.05 67.21
CA HIS A 146 7.76 4.19 68.12
C HIS A 146 6.52 4.02 69.03
N PHE A 147 5.41 3.51 68.50
CA PHE A 147 4.22 3.24 69.30
C PHE A 147 4.46 2.16 70.36
N ASN A 148 5.14 1.06 70.01
CA ASN A 148 5.48 0.00 70.96
C ASN A 148 6.42 0.50 72.08
N ASP A 149 7.40 1.33 71.74
CA ASP A 149 8.31 1.93 72.71
C ASP A 149 7.56 2.82 73.72
N LEU A 150 6.57 3.59 73.26
CA LEU A 150 5.72 4.39 74.13
C LEU A 150 4.87 3.54 75.08
N GLN A 151 4.35 2.39 74.62
CA GLN A 151 3.59 1.47 75.47
C GLN A 151 4.45 0.75 76.50
N SER A 152 5.73 0.48 76.20
CA SER A 152 6.66 -0.18 77.13
C SER A 152 7.10 0.69 78.32
N LYS A 153 6.86 2.01 78.25
CA LYS A 153 7.25 2.99 79.27
C LYS A 153 6.10 3.39 80.21
N GLN A 154 4.91 2.81 80.04
CA GLN A 154 3.76 2.91 80.94
C GLN A 154 3.60 1.63 81.75
#